data_AF-A0A9P7G0K0-F1
#
_entry.id   AF-A0A9P7G0K0-F1
#
_cell.length_a   1.000
_cell.length_b   1.000
_cell.length_c   1.000
_cell.angle_alpha   90.00
_cell.angle_beta   90.00
_cell.angle_gamma   90.00
#
_symmetry.space_group_name_H-M   'P 1'
#
loop_
_entity.id
_entity.type
_entity.pdbx_description
1 polymer ?
#
loop_
_entity_poly.entity_id
_entity_poly.type
_entity_poly.pdbx_seq_one_letter_code
_entity_poly.pdbx_strand_id
1 'polypeptide(L)'
;MGRTAHAAAAPWEGKNALDAAVIAYSAVSALRQQLKPELRVHGIITGSNWTANTIPDNAKLTYIVRAPTKDDLVELADRVIGCFKYVFVGDAITRSF
;
A
#
# COMPACT_ATOMS: atom_id res chain seq x y z
N MET A 1 -5.92 7.87 -9.01
CA MET A 1 -6.88 8.64 -8.17
C MET A 1 -8.17 7.86 -7.96
N GLY A 2 -8.63 7.75 -6.69
CA GLY A 2 -9.89 7.11 -6.34
C GLY A 2 -11.11 7.99 -6.63
N ARG A 3 -12.30 7.50 -6.28
CA ARG A 3 -13.57 8.22 -6.48
C ARG A 3 -14.56 7.79 -5.41
N THR A 4 -15.16 8.75 -4.73
CA THR A 4 -16.19 8.50 -3.72
C THR A 4 -17.51 8.07 -4.37
N ALA A 5 -18.26 7.25 -3.65
CA ALA A 5 -19.63 6.84 -3.97
C ALA A 5 -20.33 6.38 -2.69
N HIS A 6 -21.66 6.38 -2.69
CA HIS A 6 -22.41 5.85 -1.56
C HIS A 6 -22.31 4.32 -1.53
N ALA A 7 -21.74 3.76 -0.45
CA ALA A 7 -21.35 2.36 -0.39
C ALA A 7 -22.53 1.39 -0.56
N ALA A 8 -23.74 1.79 -0.16
CA ALA A 8 -24.93 0.95 -0.29
C ALA A 8 -25.80 1.26 -1.53
N ALA A 9 -25.70 2.47 -2.09
CA ALA A 9 -26.66 2.92 -3.12
C ALA A 9 -26.10 2.79 -4.53
N ALA A 10 -24.82 3.11 -4.72
CA ALA A 10 -24.16 3.02 -6.02
C ALA A 10 -22.65 2.74 -5.89
N PRO A 11 -22.22 1.67 -5.20
CA PRO A 11 -20.80 1.38 -4.97
C PRO A 11 -19.99 1.22 -6.27
N TRP A 12 -20.61 0.75 -7.36
CA TRP A 12 -19.97 0.57 -8.68
C TRP A 12 -19.54 1.87 -9.36
N GLU A 13 -20.05 3.03 -8.91
CA GLU A 13 -19.61 4.33 -9.40
C GLU A 13 -18.30 4.79 -8.73
N GLY A 14 -17.92 4.16 -7.62
CA GLY A 14 -16.73 4.46 -6.85
C GLY A 14 -15.46 3.80 -7.39
N LYS A 15 -14.32 4.33 -6.97
CA LYS A 15 -12.99 3.70 -7.15
C LYS A 15 -12.33 3.66 -5.78
N ASN A 16 -12.38 2.50 -5.12
CA ASN A 16 -12.00 2.34 -3.73
C ASN A 16 -10.48 2.34 -3.54
N ALA A 17 -9.95 3.44 -3.03
CA ALA A 17 -8.52 3.57 -2.73
C ALA A 17 -8.10 2.80 -1.46
N LEU A 18 -9.00 2.63 -0.49
CA LEU A 18 -8.72 1.87 0.73
C LEU A 18 -8.56 0.38 0.41
N ASP A 19 -9.45 -0.19 -0.41
CA ASP A 19 -9.34 -1.60 -0.81
C ASP A 19 -8.04 -1.86 -1.55
N ALA A 20 -7.66 -0.95 -2.46
CA ALA A 20 -6.37 -0.98 -3.11
C ALA A 20 -5.22 -1.03 -2.07
N ALA A 21 -5.21 -0.09 -1.12
CA ALA A 21 -4.20 -0.07 -0.06
C ALA A 21 -4.17 -1.36 0.80
N VAL A 22 -5.32 -1.97 1.09
CA VAL A 22 -5.42 -3.24 1.84
C VAL A 22 -4.85 -4.41 1.04
N ILE A 23 -5.10 -4.47 -0.26
CA ILE A 23 -4.51 -5.50 -1.15
C ILE A 23 -2.99 -5.37 -1.16
N ALA A 24 -2.48 -4.15 -1.34
CA ALA A 24 -1.06 -3.86 -1.29
C ALA A 24 -0.44 -4.24 0.07
N TYR A 25 -1.10 -3.90 1.18
CA TYR A 25 -0.66 -4.27 2.53
C TYR A 25 -0.58 -5.79 2.73
N SER A 26 -1.57 -6.51 2.19
CA SER A 26 -1.62 -7.97 2.23
C SER A 26 -0.52 -8.59 1.36
N ALA A 27 -0.24 -8.04 0.18
CA ALA A 27 0.86 -8.49 -0.67
C ALA A 27 2.23 -8.35 0.01
N VAL A 28 2.47 -7.24 0.72
CA VAL A 28 3.70 -7.09 1.53
C VAL A 28 3.72 -8.08 2.70
N SER A 29 2.57 -8.38 3.30
CA SER A 29 2.47 -9.39 4.36
C SER A 29 2.87 -10.78 3.86
N ALA A 30 2.43 -11.16 2.66
CA ALA A 30 2.84 -12.40 2.00
C ALA A 30 4.34 -12.41 1.65
N LEU A 31 4.87 -11.28 1.16
CA LEU A 31 6.30 -11.13 0.87
C LEU A 31 7.19 -11.44 2.08
N ARG A 32 6.74 -11.11 3.31
CA ARG A 32 7.51 -11.31 4.55
C ARG A 32 7.91 -12.77 4.81
N GLN A 33 7.16 -13.75 4.30
CA GLN A 33 7.54 -15.16 4.41
C GLN A 33 8.86 -15.46 3.67
N GLN A 34 9.19 -14.67 2.64
CA GLN A 34 10.35 -14.85 1.76
C GLN A 34 11.50 -13.89 2.09
N LEU A 35 11.57 -13.38 3.32
CA LEU A 35 12.61 -12.45 3.78
C LEU A 35 13.59 -13.15 4.71
N LYS A 36 14.87 -12.74 4.62
CA LYS A 36 15.90 -13.19 5.56
C LYS A 36 15.63 -12.65 6.98
N PRO A 37 16.07 -13.34 8.05
CA PRO A 37 15.79 -12.97 9.44
C PRO A 37 16.30 -11.59 9.88
N GLU A 38 17.20 -10.96 9.13
CA GLU A 38 17.80 -9.64 9.43
C GLU A 38 17.03 -8.50 8.74
N LEU A 39 16.16 -8.81 7.79
CA LEU A 39 15.38 -7.85 7.03
C LEU A 39 14.10 -7.47 7.78
N ARG A 40 13.75 -6.18 7.77
CA ARG A 40 12.53 -5.68 8.41
C ARG A 40 11.73 -4.81 7.46
N VAL A 41 10.41 -4.99 7.49
CA VAL A 41 9.46 -4.19 6.73
C VAL A 41 8.28 -3.86 7.64
N HIS A 42 8.03 -2.59 7.87
CA HIS A 42 6.93 -2.09 8.70
C HIS A 42 6.16 -1.06 7.92
N GLY A 43 4.83 -1.01 8.08
CA GLY A 43 4.04 0.00 7.40
C GLY A 43 2.69 0.21 8.02
N ILE A 44 2.07 1.33 7.65
CA ILE A 44 0.76 1.75 8.09
C ILE A 44 -0.08 2.19 6.88
N ILE A 45 -1.40 2.10 7.04
CA ILE A 45 -2.37 2.68 6.12
C ILE A 45 -2.95 3.91 6.80
N THR A 46 -2.96 5.04 6.11
CA THR A 46 -3.62 6.27 6.57
C THR A 46 -4.53 6.81 5.48
N GLY A 47 -5.51 7.61 5.88
CA GLY A 47 -6.35 8.36 4.97
C GLY A 47 -7.14 9.40 5.72
N SER A 48 -7.96 10.14 4.99
CA SER A 48 -8.75 11.25 5.50
C SER A 48 -10.22 11.10 5.17
N ASN A 49 -11.08 11.51 6.11
CA ASN A 49 -12.53 11.60 5.97
C ASN A 49 -13.20 10.26 5.60
N TRP A 50 -12.64 9.14 6.05
CA TRP A 50 -13.26 7.83 5.86
C TRP A 50 -14.49 7.68 6.74
N THR A 51 -15.58 7.25 6.13
CA THR A 51 -16.81 6.85 6.82
C THR A 51 -17.28 5.50 6.28
N ALA A 52 -17.94 4.70 7.11
CA ALA A 52 -18.34 3.34 6.72
C ALA A 52 -19.35 3.27 5.56
N ASN A 53 -20.06 4.38 5.28
CA ASN A 53 -21.09 4.48 4.26
C ASN A 53 -20.61 5.12 2.93
N THR A 54 -19.33 5.47 2.83
CA THR A 54 -18.76 6.11 1.63
C THR A 54 -17.57 5.31 1.14
N ILE A 55 -17.48 5.09 -0.17
CA ILE A 55 -16.30 4.49 -0.80
C ILE A 55 -15.11 5.45 -0.66
N PRO A 56 -14.01 5.05 -0.01
CA PRO A 56 -12.83 5.91 0.14
C PRO A 56 -12.16 6.22 -1.20
N ASP A 57 -11.95 7.50 -1.50
CA ASP A 57 -11.24 7.95 -2.71
C ASP A 57 -9.74 8.16 -2.50
N ASN A 58 -9.30 8.14 -1.24
CA ASN A 58 -7.92 8.34 -0.84
C ASN A 58 -7.48 7.26 0.16
N ALA A 59 -6.23 6.82 0.02
CA ALA A 59 -5.50 6.04 1.00
C ALA A 59 -4.01 6.21 0.74
N LYS A 60 -3.22 6.22 1.80
CA LYS A 60 -1.77 6.35 1.77
C LYS A 60 -1.14 5.20 2.52
N LEU A 61 -0.21 4.50 1.85
CA LEU A 61 0.67 3.53 2.49
C LEU A 61 1.99 4.20 2.81
N THR A 62 2.45 4.04 4.05
CA THR A 62 3.78 4.47 4.46
C THR A 62 4.54 3.26 4.95
N TYR A 63 5.70 2.98 4.36
CA TYR A 63 6.54 1.85 4.70
C TYR A 63 7.94 2.29 5.08
N ILE A 64 8.51 1.59 6.06
CA ILE A 64 9.91 1.64 6.45
C ILE A 64 10.50 0.26 6.18
N VAL A 65 11.59 0.23 5.43
CA VAL A 65 12.39 -0.97 5.14
C VAL A 65 13.74 -0.84 5.83
N ARG A 66 14.26 -1.93 6.41
CA ARG A 66 15.59 -1.97 7.02
C ARG A 66 16.32 -3.24 6.63
N ALA A 67 17.60 -3.09 6.33
CA ALA A 67 18.52 -4.16 6.03
C ALA A 67 19.94 -3.84 6.56
N PRO A 68 20.79 -4.83 6.81
CA PRO A 68 22.17 -4.62 7.27
C PRO A 68 23.08 -3.97 6.22
N THR A 69 22.79 -4.18 4.94
CA THR A 69 23.59 -3.68 3.81
C THR A 69 22.75 -2.78 2.91
N LYS A 70 23.41 -1.88 2.17
CA LYS A 70 22.75 -1.00 1.19
C LYS A 70 22.14 -1.81 0.04
N ASP A 71 22.82 -2.86 -0.41
CA ASP A 71 22.35 -3.68 -1.53
C ASP A 71 21.09 -4.46 -1.15
N ASP A 72 21.07 -5.10 0.03
CA ASP A 72 19.86 -5.76 0.55
C ASP A 72 18.72 -4.74 0.78
N LEU A 73 19.04 -3.50 1.19
CA LEU A 73 18.04 -2.44 1.38
C LEU A 73 17.37 -2.07 0.05
N VAL A 74 18.17 -1.88 -1.01
CA VAL A 74 17.67 -1.53 -2.34
C VAL A 74 16.83 -2.67 -2.90
N GLU A 75 17.32 -3.91 -2.83
CA GLU A 75 16.58 -5.10 -3.29
C GLU A 75 15.25 -5.26 -2.54
N LEU A 76 15.26 -5.13 -1.21
CA LEU A 76 14.04 -5.22 -0.39
C LEU A 76 13.05 -4.11 -0.76
N ALA A 77 13.53 -2.89 -0.96
CA ALA A 77 12.69 -1.77 -1.38
C ALA A 77 12.05 -2.03 -2.75
N ASP A 78 12.79 -2.56 -3.73
CA ASP A 78 12.26 -2.94 -5.05
C ASP A 78 11.17 -4.02 -4.94
N ARG A 79 11.38 -5.04 -4.09
CA ARG A 79 10.38 -6.09 -3.86
C ARG A 79 9.10 -5.54 -3.23
N VAL A 80 9.23 -4.67 -2.23
CA VAL A 80 8.08 -4.00 -1.59
C VAL A 80 7.35 -3.10 -2.58
N ILE A 81 8.06 -2.35 -3.41
CA ILE A 81 7.50 -1.56 -4.51
C ILE A 81 6.73 -2.43 -5.50
N GLY A 82 7.26 -3.62 -5.81
CA GLY A 82 6.59 -4.62 -6.65
C GLY A 82 5.20 -5.01 -6.14
N CYS A 83 5.00 -5.07 -4.83
CA CYS A 83 3.69 -5.35 -4.20
C CYS A 83 2.64 -4.25 -4.49
N PHE A 84 3.05 -3.05 -4.89
CA PHE A 84 2.17 -1.91 -5.14
C PHE A 84 1.84 -1.71 -6.62
N LYS A 85 2.66 -2.26 -7.52
CA LYS A 85 2.68 -1.93 -8.95
C LYS A 85 1.36 -2.20 -9.68
N TYR A 86 0.58 -3.19 -9.24
CA TYR A 86 -0.70 -3.56 -9.87
C TYR A 86 -1.92 -2.99 -9.14
N VAL A 87 -1.68 -2.30 -8.02
CA VAL A 87 -2.71 -1.78 -7.12
C VAL A 87 -2.94 -0.28 -7.36
N PHE A 88 -1.87 0.46 -7.65
CA PHE A 88 -1.93 1.91 -7.86
C PHE A 88 -1.65 2.29 -9.32
N VAL A 89 -2.66 2.84 -10.00
CA VAL A 89 -2.49 3.51 -11.30
C VAL A 89 -2.46 5.02 -11.02
N GLY A 90 -1.25 5.54 -10.79
CA GLY A 90 -0.97 6.97 -10.55
C GLY A 90 -0.92 7.36 -9.08
N ASP A 91 0.26 7.23 -8.47
CA ASP A 91 1.00 8.30 -7.77
C ASP A 91 2.34 7.73 -7.22
N ALA A 92 3.34 8.61 -7.09
CA ALA A 92 4.74 8.27 -6.90
C ALA A 92 5.03 7.47 -5.62
N ILE A 93 5.63 6.28 -5.78
CA ILE A 93 6.22 5.56 -4.65
C ILE A 93 7.49 6.31 -4.24
N THR A 94 7.40 7.09 -3.17
CA THR A 94 8.52 7.90 -2.68
C THR A 94 9.41 7.03 -1.79
N ARG A 95 10.69 6.91 -2.16
CA ARG A 95 11.73 6.28 -1.35
C ARG A 95 12.32 7.33 -0.39
N SER A 96 11.98 7.24 0.89
CA SER A 96 12.73 7.95 1.94
C SER A 96 13.80 7.00 2.47
N PHE A 97 15.06 7.34 2.23
CA PHE A 97 16.23 6.66 2.80
C PHE A 97 16.57 7.23 4.18
#